data_AF-A0A1V4QJG0-F1
#
_entry.id   AF-A0A1V4QJG0-F1
#
_cell.length_a   1.000
_cell.length_b   1.000
_cell.length_c   1.000
_cell.angle_alpha   90.00
_cell.angle_beta   90.00
_cell.angle_gamma   90.00
#
_symmetry.space_group_name_H-M   'P 1'
#
loop_
_entity.id
_entity.type
_entity.pdbx_description
1 polymer ?
#
loop_
_entity_poly.entity_id
_entity_poly.type
_entity_poly.pdbx_seq_one_letter_code
_entity_poly.pdbx_strand_id
1 'polypeptide(L)' 'MHFFFHKGDEIGYLLSGRLQVKVEKAVYTLRSGDVIYLTSEMPAQWRNPGTTIARLLWIKVK' A
#
# COMPACT_ATOMS: atom_id res chain seq x y z
N MET A 1 0.54 -15.51 -26.81
CA MET A 1 1.42 -15.44 -25.63
C MET A 1 0.88 -14.33 -24.74
N HIS A 2 0.01 -14.65 -23.78
CA HIS A 2 -0.55 -13.66 -22.85
C HIS A 2 -0.16 -14.11 -21.44
N PHE A 3 0.94 -13.56 -20.91
CA PHE A 3 1.33 -13.78 -19.52
C PHE A 3 0.48 -12.84 -18.66
N PHE A 4 -0.65 -13.31 -18.16
CA PHE A 4 -1.33 -12.64 -17.06
C PHE A 4 -0.45 -12.78 -15.82
N PHE A 5 0.40 -11.78 -15.57
CA PHE A 5 1.03 -11.60 -14.26
C PHE A 5 -0.09 -11.34 -13.25
N HIS A 6 -0.70 -12.40 -12.70
CA HIS A 6 -1.41 -12.30 -11.44
C HIS A 6 -0.35 -12.02 -10.37
N LYS A 7 0.01 -10.74 -10.21
CA LYS A 7 0.61 -10.29 -8.96
C LYS A 7 -0.47 -10.50 -7.92
N GLY A 8 -0.31 -11.56 -7.12
CA GLY A 8 -1.29 -11.97 -6.11
C GLY A 8 -1.64 -10.81 -5.20
N ASP A 9 -2.82 -10.90 -4.58
CA ASP A 9 -3.34 -9.83 -3.75
C ASP A 9 -2.43 -9.59 -2.54
N GLU A 10 -2.15 -8.31 -2.26
CA GLU A 10 -1.30 -7.89 -1.15
C GLU A 10 -2.08 -7.00 -0.19
N ILE A 11 -1.80 -7.14 1.11
CA ILE A 11 -2.47 -6.37 2.16
C ILE A 11 -1.40 -5.63 2.97
N GLY A 12 -1.59 -4.33 3.12
CA GLY A 12 -0.79 -3.49 4.00
C GLY A 12 -1.59 -3.03 5.22
N TYR A 13 -1.08 -3.21 6.43
CA TYR A 13 -1.66 -2.64 7.66
C TYR A 13 -0.70 -1.65 8.28
N LEU A 14 -1.14 -0.40 8.48
CA LEU A 14 -0.26 0.65 9.02
C LEU A 14 -0.20 0.55 10.55
N LEU A 15 0.91 0.01 11.06
CA LEU A 15 1.15 -0.16 12.49
C LEU A 15 1.36 1.17 13.21
N SER A 16 2.08 2.12 12.58
CA SER A 16 2.37 3.43 13.16
C SER A 16 2.64 4.48 12.10
N GLY A 17 2.46 5.75 12.47
CA GLY A 17 2.74 6.91 11.62
C GLY A 17 1.63 7.22 10.63
N ARG A 18 2.01 7.88 9.52
CA ARG A 18 1.10 8.27 8.42
C ARG A 18 1.77 7.94 7.09
N LEU A 19 0.99 7.45 6.14
CA LEU A 19 1.52 7.07 4.84
C LEU A 19 0.60 7.60 3.74
N GLN A 20 1.18 8.28 2.75
CA GLN A 20 0.50 8.66 1.53
C GLN A 20 0.87 7.69 0.43
N VAL A 21 -0.15 7.17 -0.25
CA VAL A 21 -0.02 6.15 -1.29
C VAL A 21 -0.69 6.68 -2.54
N LYS A 22 0.04 6.70 -3.65
CA LYS A 22 -0.53 7.04 -4.95
C LYS A 22 -0.85 5.78 -5.73
N VAL A 23 -2.13 5.55 -5.99
CA VAL A 23 -2.61 4.45 -6.84
C VAL A 23 -3.33 5.08 -8.02
N GLU A 24 -2.88 4.74 -9.22
CA GLU A 24 -3.31 5.38 -10.47
C GLU A 24 -3.27 6.93 -10.42
N LYS A 25 -4.43 7.57 -10.45
CA LYS A 25 -4.63 9.02 -10.42
C LYS A 25 -5.05 9.55 -9.04
N ALA A 26 -5.19 8.66 -8.04
CA ALA A 26 -5.65 9.00 -6.70
C ALA A 26 -4.52 8.92 -5.67
N VAL A 27 -4.60 9.78 -4.66
CA VAL A 27 -3.70 9.77 -3.50
C VAL A 27 -4.51 9.46 -2.25
N TYR A 28 -4.16 8.38 -1.59
CA TYR A 28 -4.77 7.92 -0.34
C TYR A 28 -3.86 8.25 0.84
N THR A 29 -4.42 8.64 1.97
CA THR A 29 -3.67 8.89 3.21
C THR A 29 -4.09 7.89 4.27
N LEU A 30 -3.18 6.98 4.61
CA LEU A 30 -3.32 5.98 5.67
C LEU A 30 -2.84 6.57 7.01
N ARG A 31 -3.59 6.25 8.05
CA ARG A 31 -3.29 6.51 9.47
C ARG A 31 -3.04 5.17 10.17
N SER A 32 -2.47 5.25 11.36
CA SER A 32 -2.21 4.05 12.16
C SER A 32 -3.54 3.32 12.43
N GLY A 33 -3.58 2.02 12.16
CA GLY A 33 -4.80 1.20 12.19
C GLY A 33 -5.49 1.02 10.83
N ASP A 34 -5.11 1.78 9.81
CA ASP A 34 -5.70 1.63 8.48
C ASP A 34 -5.12 0.43 7.73
N VAL A 35 -5.97 -0.21 6.92
CA VAL A 35 -5.61 -1.27 5.98
C VAL A 35 -5.67 -0.72 4.56
N ILE A 36 -4.68 -1.07 3.74
CA ILE A 36 -4.71 -0.91 2.29
C ILE A 36 -4.73 -2.29 1.64
N TYR A 37 -5.69 -2.51 0.74
CA TYR A 37 -5.71 -3.68 -0.13
C TYR A 37 -5.12 -3.30 -1.47
N LEU A 38 -4.10 -4.02 -1.90
CA LEU A 38 -3.45 -3.82 -3.18
C LEU A 38 -3.80 -5.01 -4.05
N THR A 39 -4.62 -4.73 -5.06
CA THR A 39 -4.91 -5.66 -6.14
C THR A 39 -3.70 -5.70 -7.08
N SER A 40 -3.88 -6.20 -8.31
CA SER A 40 -2.83 -6.23 -9.33
C SER A 40 -2.21 -4.85 -9.64
N GLU A 41 -2.85 -3.75 -9.27
CA GLU A 41 -2.34 -2.38 -9.41
C GLU A 41 -1.45 -1.99 -8.24
N MET A 42 -0.14 -2.09 -8.46
CA MET A 42 0.86 -1.64 -7.48
C MET A 42 0.87 -0.11 -7.34
N PRO A 43 1.02 0.44 -6.12
CA PRO A 43 1.15 1.87 -5.94
C PRO A 43 2.39 2.42 -6.63
N ALA A 44 2.20 3.51 -7.36
CA ALA A 44 3.29 4.19 -8.06
C ALA A 44 4.21 4.95 -7.09
N GLN A 45 3.70 5.34 -5.92
CA GLN A 45 4.45 6.12 -4.95
C GLN A 45 3.99 5.85 -3.51
N TRP A 46 4.98 5.83 -2.61
CA TRP A 46 4.81 5.83 -1.17
C TRP A 46 5.52 7.05 -0.59
N ARG A 47 4.86 7.79 0.29
CA ARG A 47 5.43 8.97 0.96
C ARG A 47 5.03 8.94 2.44
N ASN A 48 5.97 9.15 3.34
CA ASN A 48 5.67 9.44 4.74
C ASN A 48 5.64 10.97 4.94
N PRO A 49 4.47 11.63 4.95
CA PRO A 49 4.39 13.07 5.19
C PRO A 49 4.47 13.44 6.68
N GLY A 50 4.49 12.44 7.58
CA GLY A 50 4.55 12.66 9.01
C GLY A 50 5.98 12.91 9.51
N THR A 51 6.08 13.38 10.75
CA THR A 51 7.35 13.57 11.47
C THR A 51 7.84 12.30 12.18
N THR A 52 7.00 11.27 12.26
CA THR A 52 7.29 9.98 12.89
C THR A 52 7.53 8.89 11.85
N ILE A 53 8.29 7.85 12.21
CA ILE A 53 8.49 6.69 11.34
C ILE A 53 7.15 5.98 11.06
N ALA A 54 6.83 5.84 9.77
CA ALA A 54 5.72 5.01 9.32
C ALA A 54 6.15 3.54 9.28
N ARG A 55 5.38 2.64 9.90
CA ARG A 55 5.62 1.20 9.90
C ARG A 55 4.44 0.50 9.27
N LEU A 56 4.67 -0.19 8.15
CA LEU A 56 3.66 -0.92 7.41
C LEU A 56 3.94 -2.42 7.54
N LEU A 57 2.96 -3.17 8.03
CA LEU A 57 2.98 -4.62 7.95
C LEU A 57 2.49 -5.04 6.56
N TRP A 58 3.31 -5.80 5.83
CA TRP A 58 3.00 -6.26 4.48
C TRP A 58 2.75 -7.75 4.45
N ILE A 59 1.62 -8.15 3.88
CA ILE A 59 1.20 -9.54 3.77
C ILE A 59 0.94 -9.84 2.30
N LYS A 60 1.59 -10.88 1.78
CA LYS A 60 1.30 -11.41 0.44
C LYS A 60 0.30 -12.56 0.59
N VAL A 61 -0.87 -12.43 -0.01
CA VAL A 61 -1.86 -13.51 -0.09
C VAL A 61 -1.51 -14.35 -1.32
N LYS A 62 -1.48 -15.67 -1.13
CA LYS A 62 -0.95 -16.63 -2.11
C LYS A 62 -2.09 -17.35 -2.83
#